data_AF-A0A7C1U310-F1
#
_entry.id   AF-A0A7C1U310-F1
#
_cell.length_a   1.000
_cell.length_b   1.000
_cell.length_c   1.000
_cell.angle_alpha   90.00
_cell.angle_beta   90.00
_cell.angle_gamma   90.00
#
_symmetry.space_group_name_H-M   'P 1'
#
loop_
_entity.id
_entity.type
_entity.pdbx_description
1 polymer ?
#
loop_
_entity_poly.entity_id
_entity_poly.type
_entity_poly.pdbx_seq_one_letter_code
_entity_poly.pdbx_strand_id
1 'polypeptide(L)'
;MNIRAVAGLLMSLGLIACQSVKTGAVAYFDNPVSVGAELELVEPLHVPAGLARVYLQGGEIHRYAGIDQYQPFCYFLMHAPSPLGREIRPAIFSVLSIELREQDVRLATPLRVAHNGVLASNSDDPGVIAFETRMLLNASKRSDPEWLVCSGAFAAPSEAAPIRLAEMRLALGSRVIVRVQGSSGP
;
A
#
# COMPACT_ATOMS: atom_id res chain seq x y z
N MET A 1 -41.75 62.02 17.04
CA MET A 1 -42.08 61.17 18.21
C MET A 1 -42.73 59.91 17.68
N ASN A 2 -42.04 58.77 17.80
CA ASN A 2 -42.57 57.39 17.96
C ASN A 2 -41.42 56.40 17.76
N ILE A 3 -40.61 56.31 18.82
CA ILE A 3 -39.70 55.21 19.11
C ILE A 3 -40.58 54.10 19.65
N ARG A 4 -40.81 53.03 18.88
CA ARG A 4 -41.32 51.71 19.31
C ARG A 4 -41.69 50.86 18.11
N ALA A 5 -40.72 50.17 17.51
CA ALA A 5 -40.93 48.90 16.77
C ALA A 5 -39.62 48.35 16.16
N VAL A 6 -38.46 48.49 16.82
CA VAL A 6 -37.21 47.86 16.35
C VAL A 6 -36.58 47.10 17.50
N ALA A 7 -37.32 46.15 18.05
CA ALA A 7 -36.83 45.20 19.03
C ALA A 7 -37.50 43.86 18.75
N GLY A 8 -36.90 43.06 17.87
CA GLY A 8 -37.46 41.73 17.60
C GLY A 8 -36.93 40.96 16.40
N LEU A 9 -35.95 41.46 15.65
CA LEU A 9 -35.49 40.75 14.44
C LEU A 9 -33.98 40.88 14.18
N LEU A 10 -33.14 40.68 15.20
CA LEU A 10 -31.69 40.90 15.07
C LEU A 10 -30.80 39.84 15.72
N MET A 11 -31.30 38.66 16.07
CA MET A 11 -30.44 37.67 16.76
C MET A 11 -30.81 36.21 16.53
N SER A 12 -30.83 35.77 15.27
CA SER A 12 -31.00 34.33 14.96
C SER A 12 -30.40 33.87 13.62
N LEU A 13 -29.41 34.57 13.06
CA LEU A 13 -28.72 34.16 11.82
C LEU A 13 -27.24 33.77 11.98
N GLY A 14 -26.85 33.26 13.16
CA GLY A 14 -25.43 33.03 13.50
C GLY A 14 -24.93 31.58 13.56
N LEU A 15 -25.70 30.56 13.16
CA LEU A 15 -25.35 29.15 13.45
C LEU A 15 -25.53 28.18 12.25
N ILE A 16 -25.21 28.60 11.02
CA ILE A 16 -25.16 27.67 9.89
C ILE A 16 -23.84 27.84 9.12
N ALA A 17 -22.74 27.37 9.71
CA ALA A 17 -21.50 27.11 8.96
C ALA A 17 -20.62 26.07 9.66
N CYS A 18 -21.19 24.93 10.02
CA CYS A 18 -20.42 23.68 10.12
C CYS A 18 -20.99 22.72 9.08
N GLN A 19 -20.81 23.04 7.79
CA GLN A 19 -20.85 21.96 6.80
C GLN A 19 -19.53 21.22 6.97
N SER A 20 -19.55 20.17 7.77
CA SER A 20 -18.54 19.12 7.71
C SER A 20 -18.51 18.64 6.27
N VAL A 21 -17.54 19.12 5.50
CA VAL A 21 -17.15 18.49 4.24
C VAL A 21 -16.94 17.03 4.60
N LYS A 22 -17.80 16.15 4.10
CA LYS A 22 -17.52 14.72 4.06
C LYS A 22 -16.25 14.60 3.22
N THR A 23 -15.11 14.49 3.88
CA THR A 23 -13.89 13.97 3.27
C THR A 23 -14.26 12.67 2.58
N GLY A 24 -13.71 12.52 1.36
CA GLY A 24 -14.15 11.63 0.29
C GLY A 24 -14.76 10.31 0.72
N ALA A 25 -15.76 9.87 -0.06
CA ALA A 25 -16.22 8.48 -0.03
C ALA A 25 -14.99 7.56 0.03
N VAL A 26 -14.96 6.67 1.03
CA VAL A 26 -13.97 5.60 1.11
C VAL A 26 -14.09 4.84 -0.20
N ALA A 27 -13.14 5.03 -1.11
CA ALA A 27 -13.11 4.29 -2.36
C ALA A 27 -13.00 2.81 -1.96
N TYR A 28 -14.06 2.05 -2.22
CA TYR A 28 -14.02 0.62 -2.01
C TYR A 28 -13.11 0.06 -3.10
N PHE A 29 -11.86 -0.20 -2.76
CA PHE A 29 -10.91 -0.76 -3.70
C PHE A 29 -11.10 -2.26 -3.80
N ASP A 30 -11.17 -2.76 -5.04
CA ASP A 30 -11.17 -4.19 -5.29
C ASP A 30 -9.77 -4.78 -5.08
N ASN A 31 -9.71 -5.95 -4.44
CA ASN A 31 -8.46 -6.68 -4.31
C ASN A 31 -8.03 -7.27 -5.67
N PRO A 32 -6.73 -7.33 -5.98
CA PRO A 32 -6.24 -7.89 -7.25
C PRO A 32 -6.53 -9.39 -7.40
N VAL A 33 -6.75 -10.10 -6.30
CA VAL A 33 -7.12 -11.53 -6.27
C VAL A 33 -8.17 -11.78 -5.18
N SER A 34 -8.78 -12.97 -5.19
CA SER A 34 -9.66 -13.46 -4.15
C SER A 34 -8.95 -14.44 -3.21
N VAL A 35 -9.50 -14.62 -1.99
CA VAL A 35 -9.14 -15.77 -1.15
C VAL A 35 -9.38 -17.07 -1.94
N GLY A 36 -8.47 -18.03 -1.80
CA GLY A 36 -8.47 -19.28 -2.57
C GLY A 36 -7.84 -19.17 -3.97
N ALA A 37 -7.35 -17.98 -4.37
CA ALA A 37 -6.47 -17.86 -5.53
C ALA A 37 -5.16 -18.63 -5.30
N GLU A 38 -4.55 -19.08 -6.39
CA GLU A 38 -3.28 -19.80 -6.36
C GLU A 38 -2.16 -18.98 -7.01
N LEU A 39 -1.02 -18.96 -6.33
CA LEU A 39 0.20 -18.31 -6.77
C LEU A 39 1.24 -19.41 -6.97
N GLU A 40 1.60 -19.67 -8.22
CA GLU A 40 2.58 -20.70 -8.57
C GLU A 40 3.94 -20.04 -8.80
N LEU A 41 4.86 -20.24 -7.87
CA LEU A 41 6.25 -19.86 -8.05
C LEU A 41 6.93 -20.92 -8.91
N VAL A 42 7.38 -20.54 -10.10
CA VAL A 42 7.94 -21.49 -11.08
C VAL A 42 9.45 -21.67 -10.93
N GLU A 43 10.15 -20.66 -10.43
CA GLU A 43 11.61 -20.64 -10.27
C GLU A 43 12.00 -20.36 -8.81
N PRO A 44 13.11 -20.94 -8.32
CA PRO A 44 13.57 -20.66 -6.97
C PRO A 44 13.94 -19.19 -6.80
N LEU A 45 13.56 -18.60 -5.66
CA LEU A 45 13.94 -17.23 -5.30
C LEU A 45 14.92 -17.25 -4.14
N HIS A 46 16.09 -16.65 -4.33
CA HIS A 46 17.08 -16.49 -3.28
C HIS A 46 16.75 -15.31 -2.37
N VAL A 47 16.62 -15.56 -1.07
CA VAL A 47 16.51 -14.55 -0.02
C VAL A 47 17.89 -14.40 0.64
N PRO A 48 18.56 -13.25 0.49
CA PRO A 48 19.87 -13.04 1.08
C PRO A 48 19.88 -13.15 2.61
N ALA A 49 21.05 -13.49 3.16
CA ALA A 49 21.29 -13.45 4.61
C ALA A 49 20.96 -12.07 5.19
N GLY A 50 20.40 -12.06 6.39
CA GLY A 50 19.97 -10.86 7.12
C GLY A 50 18.64 -10.28 6.64
N LEU A 51 18.02 -10.83 5.58
CA LEU A 51 16.79 -10.31 5.01
C LEU A 51 15.60 -11.25 5.21
N ALA A 52 14.41 -10.65 5.29
CA ALA A 52 13.12 -11.34 5.30
C ALA A 52 12.33 -11.13 4.00
N ARG A 53 12.89 -10.40 3.02
CA ARG A 53 12.17 -9.98 1.82
C ARG A 53 13.00 -10.20 0.57
N VAL A 54 12.31 -10.61 -0.49
CA VAL A 54 12.82 -10.60 -1.88
C VAL A 54 11.78 -9.90 -2.74
N TYR A 55 12.23 -8.90 -3.51
CA TYR A 55 11.35 -8.03 -4.30
C TYR A 55 11.33 -8.48 -5.75
N LEU A 56 10.19 -8.29 -6.38
CA LEU A 56 9.93 -8.51 -7.80
C LEU A 56 9.35 -7.23 -8.41
N GLN A 57 9.97 -6.73 -9.47
CA GLN A 57 9.50 -5.57 -10.24
C GLN A 57 9.81 -5.80 -11.71
N GLY A 58 8.81 -5.62 -12.58
CA GLY A 58 8.94 -5.93 -14.01
C GLY A 58 9.37 -7.38 -14.28
N GLY A 59 9.03 -8.30 -13.37
CA GLY A 59 9.48 -9.69 -13.40
C GLY A 59 10.85 -9.93 -12.79
N GLU A 60 11.72 -8.94 -12.63
CA GLU A 60 13.10 -9.12 -12.16
C GLU A 60 13.23 -9.16 -10.65
N ILE A 61 14.31 -9.79 -10.14
CA ILE A 61 14.58 -9.91 -8.70
C ILE A 61 15.38 -8.70 -8.21
N HIS A 62 14.85 -8.02 -7.20
CA HIS A 62 15.48 -6.85 -6.60
C HIS A 62 15.66 -6.99 -5.08
N ARG A 63 16.58 -6.16 -4.56
CA ARG A 63 16.55 -5.73 -3.15
C ARG A 63 15.76 -4.44 -3.05
N TYR A 64 15.34 -4.07 -1.84
CA TYR A 64 14.60 -2.83 -1.64
C TYR A 64 15.29 -1.60 -2.24
N ALA A 65 16.62 -1.48 -2.12
CA ALA A 65 17.36 -0.34 -2.68
C ALA A 65 17.38 -0.27 -4.22
N GLY A 66 16.98 -1.35 -4.90
CA GLY A 66 16.99 -1.44 -6.36
C GLY A 66 15.62 -1.42 -7.00
N ILE A 67 14.54 -1.19 -6.24
CA ILE A 67 13.19 -1.01 -6.78
C ILE A 67 12.91 0.46 -7.00
N ASP A 68 12.16 0.78 -8.06
CA ASP A 68 11.50 2.06 -8.18
C ASP A 68 10.17 2.02 -7.41
N GLN A 69 10.12 2.71 -6.27
CA GLN A 69 8.92 2.75 -5.41
C GLN A 69 7.73 3.49 -6.03
N TYR A 70 7.97 4.28 -7.10
CA TYR A 70 6.93 4.96 -7.86
C TYR A 70 6.35 4.10 -8.98
N GLN A 71 6.74 2.81 -9.04
CA GLN A 71 6.18 1.81 -9.92
C GLN A 71 5.65 0.63 -9.09
N PRO A 72 4.63 -0.11 -9.57
CA PRO A 72 4.15 -1.29 -8.88
C PRO A 72 5.25 -2.33 -8.65
N PHE A 73 5.24 -2.96 -7.48
CA PHE A 73 6.16 -4.04 -7.12
C PHE A 73 5.50 -5.03 -6.18
N CYS A 74 6.05 -6.24 -6.12
CA CYS A 74 5.67 -7.25 -5.15
C CYS A 74 6.88 -7.75 -4.37
N TYR A 75 6.68 -8.32 -3.20
CA TYR A 75 7.72 -9.01 -2.46
C TYR A 75 7.16 -10.16 -1.64
N PHE A 76 7.93 -11.23 -1.59
CA PHE A 76 7.69 -12.31 -0.64
C PHE A 76 8.26 -11.92 0.71
N LEU A 77 7.44 -12.04 1.76
CA LEU A 77 7.82 -11.76 3.13
C LEU A 77 7.87 -13.09 3.90
N MET A 78 9.06 -13.35 4.42
CA MET A 78 9.35 -14.47 5.31
C MET A 78 8.90 -14.12 6.73
N HIS A 79 8.70 -15.13 7.56
CA HIS A 79 8.30 -14.97 8.95
C HIS A 79 9.27 -14.09 9.74
N ALA A 80 10.58 -14.29 9.55
CA ALA A 80 11.63 -13.51 10.18
C ALA A 80 12.89 -13.44 9.32
N PRO A 81 13.75 -12.41 9.49
CA PRO A 81 15.10 -12.41 8.94
C PRO A 81 15.91 -13.61 9.45
N SER A 82 16.82 -14.12 8.62
CA SER A 82 17.69 -15.24 8.98
C SER A 82 19.16 -14.84 8.82
N PRO A 83 20.08 -15.25 9.73
CA PRO A 83 21.51 -14.99 9.56
C PRO A 83 22.11 -15.73 8.36
N LEU A 84 21.43 -16.78 7.87
CA LEU A 84 21.80 -17.51 6.66
C LEU A 84 20.85 -17.16 5.52
N GLY A 85 21.39 -17.09 4.30
CA GLY A 85 20.56 -17.01 3.10
C GLY A 85 19.71 -18.27 2.96
N ARG A 86 18.54 -18.13 2.34
CA ARG A 86 17.61 -19.24 2.11
C ARG A 86 16.97 -19.11 0.73
N GLU A 87 16.35 -20.19 0.28
CA GLU A 87 15.63 -20.21 -0.98
C GLU A 87 14.15 -20.47 -0.72
N ILE A 88 13.32 -19.71 -1.43
CA ILE A 88 11.92 -20.06 -1.66
C ILE A 88 11.92 -21.04 -2.82
N ARG A 89 11.55 -22.29 -2.57
CA ARG A 89 11.50 -23.32 -3.62
C ARG A 89 10.23 -23.14 -4.47
N PRO A 90 10.26 -23.56 -5.75
CA PRO A 90 9.06 -23.64 -6.57
C PRO A 90 7.94 -24.39 -5.84
N ALA A 91 6.77 -23.76 -5.79
CA ALA A 91 5.61 -24.25 -5.05
C ALA A 91 4.35 -23.50 -5.49
N ILE A 92 3.20 -24.09 -5.18
CA ILE A 92 1.90 -23.44 -5.29
C ILE A 92 1.48 -22.98 -3.90
N PHE A 93 1.20 -21.69 -3.78
CA PHE A 93 0.71 -21.06 -2.56
C PHE A 93 -0.75 -20.70 -2.74
N SER A 94 -1.61 -21.16 -1.83
CA SER A 94 -3.00 -20.72 -1.77
C SER A 94 -3.11 -19.46 -0.93
N VAL A 95 -3.84 -18.46 -1.42
CA VAL A 95 -4.14 -17.23 -0.68
C VAL A 95 -5.20 -17.53 0.39
N LEU A 96 -4.83 -17.36 1.66
CA LEU A 96 -5.68 -17.62 2.82
C LEU A 96 -6.48 -16.40 3.28
N SER A 97 -5.86 -15.22 3.25
CA SER A 97 -6.50 -13.95 3.60
C SER A 97 -5.86 -12.81 2.82
N ILE A 98 -6.58 -11.71 2.70
CA ILE A 98 -6.13 -10.50 2.01
C ILE A 98 -6.41 -9.30 2.90
N GLU A 99 -5.38 -8.48 3.09
CA GLU A 99 -5.45 -7.23 3.85
C GLU A 99 -4.99 -6.08 2.96
N LEU A 100 -5.75 -4.99 2.97
CA LEU A 100 -5.32 -3.74 2.35
C LEU A 100 -4.77 -2.82 3.44
N ARG A 101 -3.56 -2.30 3.23
CA ARG A 101 -2.94 -1.34 4.15
C ARG A 101 -2.51 -0.09 3.41
N GLU A 102 -2.90 1.06 3.93
CA GLU A 102 -2.30 2.33 3.56
C GLU A 102 -1.00 2.53 4.35
N GLN A 103 0.04 2.99 3.68
CA GLN A 103 1.35 3.31 4.25
C GLN A 103 1.61 4.80 4.04
N ASP A 104 1.80 5.52 5.14
CA ASP A 104 2.15 6.94 5.13
C ASP A 104 3.68 7.07 5.04
N VAL A 105 4.20 7.44 3.86
CA VAL A 105 5.64 7.49 3.58
C VAL A 105 6.15 8.89 3.90
N ARG A 106 6.31 9.16 5.20
CA ARG A 106 6.93 10.40 5.64
C ARG A 106 8.43 10.32 5.42
N LEU A 107 8.97 11.20 4.59
CA LEU A 107 10.40 11.45 4.54
C LEU A 107 10.83 11.92 5.93
N ALA A 108 11.53 11.05 6.66
CA ALA A 108 12.09 11.35 7.96
C ALA A 108 13.29 12.29 7.79
N THR A 109 13.05 13.55 7.41
CA THR A 109 14.05 14.60 7.51
C THR A 109 13.69 15.47 8.71
N PRO A 110 14.44 15.40 9.83
CA PRO A 110 14.31 16.42 10.85
C PRO A 110 14.86 17.73 10.27
N LEU A 111 13.95 18.62 9.85
CA LEU A 111 14.29 20.02 9.55
C LEU A 111 14.83 20.67 10.83
N ARG A 112 16.15 20.66 11.02
CA ARG A 112 16.82 21.47 12.03
C ARG A 112 17.03 22.87 11.46
N VAL A 113 15.99 23.70 11.57
CA VAL A 113 16.11 25.15 11.35
C VAL A 113 16.71 25.79 12.58
N ALA A 114 17.97 26.22 12.49
CA ALA A 114 18.54 27.19 13.43
C ALA A 114 18.10 28.58 12.99
N HIS A 115 16.92 29.03 13.42
CA HIS A 115 16.51 30.42 13.16
C HIS A 115 15.85 31.05 14.39
N ASN A 116 16.44 32.14 14.86
CA ASN A 116 15.87 33.07 15.85
C ASN A 116 14.83 33.96 15.16
N GLY A 117 13.77 33.35 14.63
CA GLY A 117 12.69 34.03 13.94
C GLY A 117 11.58 33.06 13.62
N VAL A 118 10.36 33.38 14.05
CA VAL A 118 9.16 32.59 13.81
C VAL A 118 8.92 32.51 12.30
N LEU A 119 9.40 31.43 11.68
CA LEU A 119 8.92 30.93 10.42
C LEU A 119 8.48 29.49 10.67
N ALA A 120 7.19 29.33 10.95
CA ALA A 120 6.55 28.04 10.90
C ALA A 120 6.74 27.49 9.48
N SER A 121 7.54 26.43 9.36
CA SER A 121 7.62 25.63 8.16
C SER A 121 6.30 24.89 8.01
N ASN A 122 5.30 25.53 7.40
CA ASN A 122 4.17 24.81 6.82
C ASN A 122 4.72 24.08 5.59
N SER A 123 5.25 22.87 5.81
CA SER A 123 5.46 21.94 4.71
C SER A 123 4.08 21.43 4.28
N ASP A 124 3.36 22.23 3.50
CA ASP A 124 2.11 21.86 2.82
C ASP A 124 2.36 20.91 1.63
N ASP A 125 3.49 20.20 1.63
CA ASP A 125 3.75 19.17 0.63
C ASP A 125 2.89 17.95 0.99
N PRO A 126 1.96 17.52 0.11
CA PRO A 126 1.15 16.35 0.38
C PRO A 126 2.07 15.15 0.59
N GLY A 127 2.06 14.57 1.79
CA GLY A 127 2.84 13.38 2.09
C GLY A 127 2.58 12.29 1.03
N VAL A 128 3.62 11.56 0.65
CA VAL A 128 3.49 10.44 -0.28
C VAL A 128 2.91 9.25 0.49
N ILE A 129 1.92 8.57 -0.08
CA ILE A 129 1.36 7.34 0.48
C ILE A 129 1.48 6.18 -0.51
N ALA A 130 1.28 4.97 -0.01
CA ALA A 130 1.18 3.77 -0.83
C ALA A 130 0.12 2.82 -0.26
N PHE A 131 -0.53 2.06 -1.14
CA PHE A 131 -1.40 0.96 -0.74
C PHE A 131 -0.70 -0.38 -0.95
N GLU A 132 -0.60 -1.16 0.12
CA GLU A 132 -0.10 -2.54 0.10
C GLU A 132 -1.28 -3.52 0.20
N THR A 133 -1.42 -4.37 -0.80
CA THR A 133 -2.23 -5.59 -0.71
C THR A 133 -1.36 -6.71 -0.15
N ARG A 134 -1.70 -7.21 1.03
CA ARG A 134 -0.98 -8.28 1.73
C ARG A 134 -1.80 -9.56 1.67
N MET A 135 -1.23 -10.60 1.09
CA MET A 135 -1.85 -11.91 0.90
C MET A 135 -1.16 -12.93 1.80
N LEU A 136 -1.89 -13.47 2.78
CA LEU A 136 -1.38 -14.54 3.63
C LEU A 136 -1.32 -15.83 2.80
N LEU A 137 -0.19 -16.52 2.84
CA LEU A 137 0.05 -17.70 2.04
C LEU A 137 -0.02 -18.98 2.90
N ASN A 138 -0.68 -20.00 2.38
CA ASN A 138 -0.53 -21.35 2.91
C ASN A 138 0.73 -21.99 2.31
N ALA A 139 1.74 -22.28 3.13
CA ALA A 139 2.82 -23.17 2.71
C ALA A 139 2.67 -24.53 3.40
N SER A 140 2.64 -25.60 2.60
CA SER A 140 2.27 -26.94 3.07
C SER A 140 3.25 -27.58 4.07
N LYS A 141 4.46 -27.02 4.30
CA LYS A 141 5.38 -27.39 5.40
C LYS A 141 6.35 -26.24 5.76
N ARG A 142 6.18 -25.63 6.95
CA ARG A 142 6.93 -24.44 7.46
C ARG A 142 6.77 -23.22 6.54
N SER A 143 5.92 -22.29 6.97
CA SER A 143 5.30 -21.19 6.21
C SER A 143 6.22 -20.03 5.81
N ASP A 144 7.32 -20.32 5.12
CA ASP A 144 8.16 -19.31 4.45
C ASP A 144 8.06 -19.51 2.94
N PRO A 145 7.59 -18.51 2.15
CA PRO A 145 7.02 -17.23 2.56
C PRO A 145 5.73 -17.34 3.37
N GLU A 146 5.55 -16.40 4.30
CA GLU A 146 4.32 -16.23 5.05
C GLU A 146 3.34 -15.33 4.27
N TRP A 147 3.86 -14.27 3.64
CA TRP A 147 3.04 -13.32 2.87
C TRP A 147 3.62 -13.08 1.47
N LEU A 148 2.73 -12.86 0.51
CA LEU A 148 3.04 -12.04 -0.67
C LEU A 148 2.46 -10.65 -0.42
N VAL A 149 3.28 -9.62 -0.54
CA VAL A 149 2.83 -8.23 -0.43
C VAL A 149 3.07 -7.55 -1.75
N CYS A 150 2.05 -6.90 -2.30
CA CYS A 150 2.16 -6.12 -3.52
C CYS A 150 1.74 -4.68 -3.25
N SER A 151 2.55 -3.74 -3.70
CA SER A 151 2.34 -2.31 -3.53
C SER A 151 1.95 -1.69 -4.87
N GLY A 152 0.97 -0.79 -4.81
CA GLY A 152 0.80 0.21 -5.86
C GLY A 152 1.97 1.20 -5.87
N ALA A 153 1.99 2.08 -6.87
CA ALA A 153 2.95 3.17 -6.94
C ALA A 153 2.78 4.10 -5.74
N PHE A 154 3.90 4.58 -5.21
CA PHE A 154 3.92 5.64 -4.23
C PHE A 154 3.42 6.92 -4.93
N ALA A 155 2.43 7.59 -4.35
CA ALA A 155 1.86 8.78 -4.97
C ALA A 155 1.25 9.72 -3.93
N ALA A 156 0.84 10.91 -4.37
CA ALA A 156 0.05 11.79 -3.53
C ALA A 156 -1.28 11.11 -3.12
N PRO A 157 -1.90 11.48 -1.99
CA PRO A 157 -3.08 10.77 -1.49
C PRO A 157 -4.27 10.74 -2.44
N SER A 158 -4.40 11.74 -3.33
CA SER A 158 -5.45 11.79 -4.35
C SER A 158 -5.21 10.87 -5.55
N GLU A 159 -3.98 10.38 -5.72
CA GLU A 159 -3.53 9.61 -6.88
C GLU A 159 -3.14 8.17 -6.51
N ALA A 160 -2.76 7.93 -5.26
CA ALA A 160 -2.40 6.63 -4.77
C ALA A 160 -3.58 5.65 -4.85
N ALA A 161 -3.30 4.45 -5.35
CA ALA A 161 -4.27 3.39 -5.47
C ALA A 161 -3.63 2.03 -5.17
N PRO A 162 -4.42 1.04 -4.72
CA PRO A 162 -3.96 -0.34 -4.62
C PRO A 162 -3.58 -0.89 -6.00
N ILE A 163 -2.66 -1.86 -5.99
CA ILE A 163 -2.23 -2.54 -7.19
C ILE A 163 -3.38 -3.33 -7.84
N ARG A 164 -3.49 -3.25 -9.16
CA ARG A 164 -4.45 -4.04 -9.95
C ARG A 164 -3.86 -5.40 -10.33
N LEU A 165 -4.71 -6.37 -10.70
CA LEU A 165 -4.27 -7.70 -11.13
C LEU A 165 -3.26 -7.66 -12.30
N ALA A 166 -3.47 -6.77 -13.27
CA ALA A 166 -2.55 -6.62 -14.41
C ALA A 166 -1.16 -6.12 -13.96
N GLU A 167 -1.12 -5.11 -13.10
CA GLU A 167 0.11 -4.55 -12.53
C GLU A 167 0.82 -5.59 -11.64
N MET A 168 0.07 -6.37 -10.86
CA MET A 168 0.60 -7.45 -10.07
C MET A 168 1.26 -8.53 -10.95
N ARG A 169 0.60 -8.94 -12.03
CA ARG A 169 1.16 -9.89 -13.00
C ARG A 169 2.41 -9.34 -13.68
N LEU A 170 2.44 -8.05 -14.00
CA LEU A 170 3.62 -7.39 -14.57
C LEU A 170 4.78 -7.33 -13.57
N ALA A 171 4.51 -6.98 -12.31
CA ALA A 171 5.53 -6.92 -11.27
C ALA A 171 6.16 -8.30 -11.00
N LEU A 172 5.33 -9.33 -10.92
CA LEU A 172 5.75 -10.72 -10.72
C LEU A 172 6.41 -11.36 -11.94
N GLY A 173 6.01 -10.93 -13.14
CA GLY A 173 6.49 -11.44 -14.42
C GLY A 173 6.22 -12.94 -14.61
N SER A 174 7.09 -13.62 -15.35
CA SER A 174 6.98 -15.06 -15.60
C SER A 174 7.38 -15.93 -14.40
N ARG A 175 7.94 -15.34 -13.34
CA ARG A 175 8.45 -16.06 -12.16
C ARG A 175 7.32 -16.54 -11.24
N VAL A 176 6.17 -15.85 -11.22
CA VAL A 176 5.00 -16.25 -10.45
C VAL A 176 3.74 -16.18 -11.32
N ILE A 177 3.09 -17.33 -11.50
CA ILE A 177 1.82 -17.41 -12.24
C ILE A 177 0.68 -17.18 -11.26
N VAL A 178 -0.16 -16.17 -11.56
CA VAL A 178 -1.33 -15.81 -10.74
C VAL A 178 -2.60 -16.42 -11.33
N ARG A 179 -3.13 -17.43 -10.64
CA ARG A 179 -4.38 -18.13 -10.98
C ARG A 179 -5.51 -17.63 -10.08
N VAL A 180 -6.45 -16.90 -10.64
CA VAL A 180 -7.64 -16.41 -9.91
C VAL A 180 -8.83 -17.34 -10.18
N GLN A 181 -9.60 -17.65 -9.14
CA GLN A 181 -10.82 -18.43 -9.26
C GLN A 181 -11.84 -17.62 -10.09
N GLY A 182 -12.28 -18.14 -11.23
CA GLY A 182 -13.28 -17.49 -12.08
C GLY A 182 -12.75 -16.61 -13.21
N SER A 183 -11.44 -16.54 -13.47
CA SER A 183 -10.98 -16.05 -14.78
C SER A 183 -11.07 -17.18 -15.80
N SER A 184 -12.11 -17.18 -16.62
CA SER A 184 -11.98 -17.66 -18.00
C SER A 184 -10.77 -16.96 -18.61
N GLY A 185 -9.82 -17.75 -19.14
CA GLY A 185 -8.50 -17.30 -19.59
C GLY A 185 -8.51 -16.19 -20.64
N PRO A 186 -7.31 -15.83 -21.09
CA PRO A 186 -6.92 -16.09 -22.46
C PRO A 186 -6.21 -17.44 -22.60
#